data_AF-A0A960DZ01-F1
#
_entry.id   AF-A0A960DZ01-F1
#
_cell.length_a   1.000
_cell.length_b   1.000
_cell.length_c   1.000
_cell.angle_alpha   90.00
_cell.angle_beta   90.00
_cell.angle_gamma   90.00
#
_symmetry.space_group_name_H-M   'P 1'
#
loop_
_entity.id
_entity.type
_entity.pdbx_description
1 polymer ?
#
loop_
_entity_poly.entity_id
_entity_poly.type
_entity_poly.pdbx_seq_one_letter_code
_entity_poly.pdbx_strand_id
1 'polypeptide(L)'
;MLPHRRVRFEWPDDLTTIWCPDEPELAIAADAVSLLMPHAEPYIVAVTRAAIEEGLIVEPDVVAAARSYVTQEAGHHAQHRRFNDLIVADAPAAGRVDRWFAAWFGWLRRRSTRFGLAFAASFETIAFVAARWVDRRQRLLRGADPTVATLFLWHLAEEVEHKRV
;
A
#
# COMPACT_ATOMS: atom_id res chain seq x y z
N MET A 1 16.13 -12.41 3.72
CA MET A 1 15.66 -11.20 4.44
C MET A 1 15.36 -10.15 3.39
N LEU A 2 14.23 -9.44 3.50
CA LEU A 2 13.83 -8.41 2.53
C LEU A 2 14.64 -7.12 2.76
N PRO A 3 15.09 -6.42 1.70
CA PRO A 3 15.85 -5.18 1.83
C PRO A 3 14.96 -4.03 2.33
N HIS A 4 15.31 -3.43 3.47
CA HIS A 4 14.59 -2.25 3.97
C HIS A 4 15.14 -0.96 3.37
N ARG A 5 14.26 -0.17 2.74
CA ARG A 5 14.60 1.12 2.11
C ARG A 5 13.88 2.24 2.84
N ARG A 6 14.62 3.22 3.36
CA ARG A 6 14.03 4.42 3.98
C ARG A 6 13.77 5.47 2.90
N VAL A 7 12.58 5.42 2.30
CA VAL A 7 12.19 6.35 1.24
C VAL A 7 11.49 7.58 1.82
N ARG A 8 11.76 8.75 1.23
CA ARG A 8 11.05 10.01 1.47
C ARG A 8 10.84 10.69 0.13
N PHE A 9 9.66 11.26 -0.04
CA PHE A 9 9.30 12.04 -1.22
C PHE A 9 9.23 13.53 -0.88
N GLU A 10 9.67 14.35 -1.82
CA GLU A 10 9.45 15.80 -1.84
C GLU A 10 8.39 16.06 -2.89
N TRP A 11 7.26 16.61 -2.46
CA TRP A 11 6.09 16.81 -3.31
C TRP A 11 6.12 18.20 -3.95
N PRO A 12 5.69 18.33 -5.21
CA PRO A 12 5.57 19.64 -5.83
C PRO A 12 4.42 20.44 -5.19
N ASP A 13 4.60 21.75 -5.07
CA ASP A 13 3.61 22.65 -4.46
C ASP A 13 2.31 22.75 -5.28
N ASP A 14 2.38 22.48 -6.58
CA ASP A 14 1.27 22.52 -7.54
C ASP A 14 0.73 21.13 -7.90
N LEU A 15 0.99 20.12 -7.05
CA LEU A 15 0.43 18.78 -7.25
C LEU A 15 -1.10 18.81 -7.25
N THR A 16 -1.69 18.16 -8.25
CA THR A 16 -3.14 17.96 -8.34
C THR A 16 -3.48 16.47 -8.40
N THR A 17 -4.76 16.15 -8.19
CA THR A 17 -5.32 14.79 -8.35
C THR A 17 -5.14 14.22 -9.77
N ILE A 18 -4.92 15.04 -10.79
CA ILE A 18 -4.64 14.60 -12.17
C ILE A 18 -3.13 14.70 -12.44
N TRP A 19 -2.35 13.97 -11.64
CA TRP A 19 -0.90 13.92 -11.75
C TRP A 19 -0.40 13.12 -12.97
N CYS A 20 -1.28 12.45 -13.71
CA CYS A 20 -0.98 11.83 -15.01
C CYS A 20 -1.97 12.35 -16.08
N PRO A 21 -1.68 13.52 -16.70
CA PRO A 21 -2.65 14.17 -17.60
C PRO A 21 -2.96 13.38 -18.88
N ASP A 22 -2.01 12.58 -19.35
CA ASP A 22 -2.17 11.74 -20.54
C ASP A 22 -3.11 10.53 -20.27
N GLU A 23 -3.27 10.13 -19.01
CA GLU A 23 -4.10 8.99 -18.56
C GLU A 23 -4.81 9.35 -17.23
N PRO A 24 -5.77 10.30 -17.23
CA PRO A 24 -6.36 10.84 -16.01
C PRO A 24 -7.14 9.78 -15.20
N GLU A 25 -7.73 8.79 -15.86
CA GLU A 25 -8.39 7.67 -15.19
C GLU A 25 -7.40 6.80 -14.41
N LEU A 26 -6.15 6.68 -14.87
CA LEU A 26 -5.10 5.98 -14.14
C LEU A 26 -4.77 6.73 -12.84
N ALA A 27 -4.62 8.05 -12.92
CA ALA A 27 -4.34 8.87 -11.74
C ALA A 27 -5.45 8.72 -10.68
N ILE A 28 -6.72 8.85 -11.10
CA ILE A 28 -7.87 8.70 -10.19
C ILE A 28 -7.95 7.28 -9.61
N ALA A 29 -7.72 6.24 -10.43
CA ALA A 29 -7.75 4.86 -9.94
C ALA A 29 -6.61 4.59 -8.95
N ALA A 30 -5.41 5.09 -9.22
CA ALA A 30 -4.26 4.97 -8.34
C ALA A 30 -4.43 5.75 -7.04
N ASP A 31 -5.04 6.94 -7.08
CA ASP A 31 -5.39 7.72 -5.89
C ASP A 31 -6.39 6.96 -5.01
N ALA A 32 -7.40 6.33 -5.61
CA ALA A 32 -8.37 5.50 -4.88
C ALA A 32 -7.71 4.30 -4.18
N VAL A 33 -6.75 3.66 -4.85
CA VAL A 33 -5.92 2.58 -4.26
C VAL A 33 -5.02 3.13 -3.16
N SER A 34 -4.41 4.30 -3.36
CA SER A 34 -3.56 4.94 -2.36
C SER A 34 -4.34 5.29 -1.09
N LEU A 35 -5.59 5.78 -1.20
CA LEU A 35 -6.47 6.08 -0.06
C LEU A 35 -6.74 4.86 0.84
N LEU A 36 -6.65 3.65 0.28
CA LEU A 36 -6.82 2.40 1.02
C LEU A 36 -5.56 2.04 1.85
N MET A 37 -4.36 2.35 1.35
CA MET A 37 -3.09 1.88 1.91
C MET A 37 -2.85 2.28 3.39
N PRO A 38 -3.13 3.53 3.84
CA PRO A 38 -3.00 3.91 5.24
C PRO A 38 -3.86 3.13 6.24
N HIS A 39 -4.82 2.33 5.77
CA HIS A 39 -5.69 1.51 6.59
C HIS A 39 -5.40 0.02 6.42
N ALA A 40 -5.15 -0.42 5.17
CA ALA A 40 -4.87 -1.81 4.84
C ALA A 40 -3.54 -2.30 5.41
N GLU A 41 -2.46 -1.59 5.14
CA GLU A 41 -1.12 -2.06 5.53
C GLU A 41 -0.95 -2.06 7.06
N PRO A 42 -1.42 -1.06 7.84
CA PRO A 42 -1.42 -1.16 9.30
C PRO A 42 -2.33 -2.27 9.86
N TYR A 43 -3.37 -2.68 9.13
CA TYR A 43 -4.16 -3.84 9.50
C TYR A 43 -3.36 -5.13 9.28
N ILE A 44 -2.73 -5.27 8.10
CA ILE A 44 -1.92 -6.43 7.76
C ILE A 44 -0.73 -6.57 8.72
N VAL A 45 -0.01 -5.48 8.98
CA VAL A 45 1.07 -5.42 9.97
C VAL A 45 0.61 -5.92 11.35
N ALA A 46 -0.56 -5.47 11.81
CA ALA A 46 -1.08 -5.85 13.12
C ALA A 46 -1.45 -7.34 13.17
N VAL A 47 -2.10 -7.85 12.13
CA VAL A 47 -2.49 -9.25 12.01
C VAL A 47 -1.27 -10.16 11.94
N THR A 48 -0.26 -9.82 11.13
CA THR A 48 0.96 -10.62 10.97
C THR A 48 1.74 -10.68 12.28
N ARG A 49 1.80 -9.59 13.04
CA ARG A 49 2.38 -9.60 14.39
C ARG A 49 1.60 -10.49 15.36
N ALA A 50 0.27 -10.35 15.39
CA ALA A 50 -0.59 -11.20 16.22
C ALA A 50 -0.42 -12.69 15.88
N ALA A 51 -0.29 -13.03 14.59
CA ALA A 51 -0.06 -14.41 14.16
C ALA A 51 1.25 -15.02 14.68
N ILE A 52 2.32 -14.23 14.74
CA ILE A 52 3.59 -14.65 15.33
C ILE A 52 3.44 -14.82 16.85
N GLU A 53 2.79 -13.86 17.53
CA GLU A 53 2.59 -13.88 18.97
C GLU A 53 1.69 -15.03 19.44
N GLU A 54 0.65 -15.36 18.67
CA GLU A 54 -0.26 -16.47 18.91
C GLU A 54 0.34 -17.84 18.53
N GLY A 55 1.53 -17.89 17.93
CA GLY A 55 2.16 -19.12 17.47
C GLY A 55 1.44 -19.78 16.29
N LEU A 56 0.75 -18.99 15.44
CA LEU A 56 0.18 -19.47 14.18
C LEU A 56 1.23 -19.62 13.08
N ILE A 57 2.37 -18.95 13.23
CA ILE A 57 3.55 -19.04 12.37
C ILE A 57 4.72 -19.40 13.30
N VAL A 58 5.34 -20.57 13.09
CA VAL A 58 6.31 -21.14 14.06
C VAL A 58 7.67 -21.41 13.45
N GLU A 59 7.73 -21.59 12.13
CA GLU A 59 8.94 -21.86 11.40
C GLU A 59 9.87 -20.62 11.48
N PRO A 60 11.08 -20.74 12.04
CA PRO A 60 11.95 -19.57 12.30
C PRO A 60 12.22 -18.72 11.06
N ASP A 61 12.39 -19.36 9.89
CA ASP A 61 12.63 -18.67 8.63
C ASP A 61 11.40 -17.89 8.15
N VAL A 62 10.19 -18.42 8.36
CA VAL A 62 8.92 -17.75 8.01
C VAL A 62 8.68 -16.58 8.95
N VAL A 63 8.93 -16.74 10.25
CA VAL A 63 8.85 -15.65 11.23
C VAL A 63 9.83 -14.52 10.87
N ALA A 64 11.06 -14.84 10.46
CA ALA A 64 12.04 -13.85 10.04
C ALA A 64 11.63 -13.11 8.75
N ALA A 65 11.05 -13.83 7.79
CA ALA A 65 10.50 -13.24 6.57
C ALA A 65 9.33 -12.30 6.89
N ALA A 66 8.36 -12.75 7.69
CA ALA A 66 7.20 -11.97 8.11
C ALA A 66 7.59 -10.68 8.84
N ARG A 67 8.63 -10.72 9.70
CA ARG A 67 9.16 -9.51 10.36
C ARG A 67 9.77 -8.50 9.38
N SER A 68 10.45 -8.99 8.34
CA SER A 68 11.05 -8.12 7.31
C SER A 68 9.96 -7.45 6.48
N TYR A 69 8.96 -8.23 6.06
CA TYR A 69 7.77 -7.78 5.34
C TYR A 69 7.01 -6.69 6.09
N VAL A 70 6.67 -6.94 7.37
CA VAL A 70 6.02 -5.94 8.24
C VAL A 70 6.78 -4.62 8.33
N THR A 71 8.11 -4.63 8.11
CA THR A 71 8.91 -3.40 8.12
C THR A 71 8.77 -2.60 6.82
N GLN A 72 8.66 -3.25 5.66
CA GLN A 72 8.41 -2.58 4.37
C GLN A 72 7.00 -1.96 4.34
N GLU A 73 5.99 -2.74 4.72
CA GLU A 73 4.60 -2.28 4.87
C GLU A 73 4.46 -1.03 5.75
N ALA A 74 5.21 -0.97 6.86
CA ALA A 74 5.23 0.21 7.73
C ALA A 74 5.74 1.48 7.01
N GLY A 75 6.64 1.31 6.04
CA GLY A 75 7.19 2.39 5.22
C GLY A 75 6.20 2.87 4.16
N HIS A 76 5.53 1.95 3.48
CA HIS A 76 4.54 2.23 2.42
C HIS A 76 3.41 3.12 2.94
N HIS A 77 2.75 2.73 4.03
CA HIS A 77 1.55 3.42 4.50
C HIS A 77 1.85 4.84 4.92
N ALA A 78 3.07 5.08 5.42
CA ALA A 78 3.52 6.40 5.84
C ALA A 78 3.70 7.34 4.64
N GLN A 79 4.23 6.85 3.51
CA GLN A 79 4.35 7.66 2.29
C GLN A 79 3.00 7.83 1.60
N HIS A 80 2.18 6.78 1.51
CA HIS A 80 0.82 6.89 0.98
C HIS A 80 -0.04 7.85 1.78
N ARG A 81 0.08 7.88 3.11
CA ARG A 81 -0.65 8.85 3.93
C ARG A 81 -0.29 10.30 3.59
N ARG A 82 1.00 10.60 3.45
CA ARG A 82 1.47 11.95 3.07
C ARG A 82 0.97 12.37 1.70
N PHE A 83 1.02 11.45 0.73
CA PHE A 83 0.47 11.70 -0.60
C PHE A 83 -1.05 11.92 -0.54
N ASN A 84 -1.78 11.07 0.19
CA ASN A 84 -3.23 11.20 0.34
C ASN A 84 -3.66 12.51 1.02
N ASP A 85 -2.88 13.02 1.96
CA ASP A 85 -3.15 14.33 2.58
C ASP A 85 -3.17 15.45 1.52
N LEU A 86 -2.31 15.37 0.48
CA LEU A 86 -2.29 16.29 -0.66
C LEU A 86 -3.49 16.08 -1.58
N ILE A 87 -3.80 14.82 -1.91
CA ILE A 87 -4.97 14.47 -2.73
C ILE A 87 -6.28 14.94 -2.08
N VAL A 88 -6.42 14.80 -0.76
CA VAL A 88 -7.59 15.27 -0.03
C VAL A 88 -7.63 16.81 0.07
N ALA A 89 -6.47 17.48 0.09
CA ALA A 89 -6.42 18.94 0.04
C ALA A 89 -6.92 19.49 -1.32
N ASP A 90 -6.51 18.86 -2.44
CA ASP A 90 -6.96 19.21 -3.79
C ASP A 90 -8.42 18.79 -4.05
N ALA A 91 -8.80 17.58 -3.59
CA ALA A 91 -10.14 17.02 -3.73
C ALA A 91 -10.76 16.66 -2.36
N PRO A 92 -11.31 17.62 -1.60
CA PRO A 92 -11.87 17.37 -0.25
C PRO A 92 -12.96 16.30 -0.17
N ALA A 93 -13.65 16.02 -1.28
CA ALA A 93 -14.63 14.94 -1.36
C ALA A 93 -14.00 13.54 -1.15
N ALA A 94 -12.74 13.34 -1.55
CA ALA A 94 -11.99 12.11 -1.36
C ALA A 94 -11.82 11.76 0.13
N GLY A 95 -11.82 12.75 1.02
CA GLY A 95 -11.79 12.53 2.47
C GLY A 95 -12.99 11.72 2.99
N ARG A 96 -14.09 11.63 2.25
CA ARG A 96 -15.21 10.72 2.59
C ARG A 96 -14.83 9.26 2.39
N VAL A 97 -14.07 8.97 1.34
CA VAL A 97 -13.57 7.62 1.02
C VAL A 97 -12.55 7.18 2.08
N ASP A 98 -11.62 8.06 2.45
CA ASP A 98 -10.66 7.79 3.54
C ASP A 98 -11.35 7.42 4.86
N ARG A 99 -12.35 8.21 5.29
CA ARG A 99 -13.14 7.91 6.49
C ARG A 99 -13.92 6.61 6.39
N TRP A 100 -14.41 6.27 5.19
CA TRP A 100 -15.10 5.02 4.96
C TRP A 100 -14.15 3.82 5.12
N PHE A 101 -12.94 3.89 4.55
CA PHE A 101 -11.91 2.86 4.77
C PHE A 101 -11.54 2.75 6.25
N ALA A 102 -11.34 3.86 6.95
CA ALA A 102 -11.05 3.85 8.39
C ALA A 102 -12.12 3.10 9.19
N ALA A 103 -13.41 3.35 8.91
CA ALA A 103 -14.52 2.66 9.56
C ALA A 103 -14.55 1.16 9.21
N TRP A 104 -14.33 0.82 7.93
CA TRP A 104 -14.32 -0.56 7.46
C TRP A 104 -13.19 -1.38 8.08
N PHE A 105 -11.96 -0.87 8.13
CA PHE A 105 -10.85 -1.53 8.82
C PHE A 105 -11.03 -1.56 10.35
N GLY A 106 -11.67 -0.55 10.93
CA GLY A 106 -12.09 -0.58 12.34
C GLY A 106 -13.03 -1.74 12.64
N TRP A 107 -13.94 -2.06 11.72
CA TRP A 107 -14.78 -3.26 11.81
C TRP A 107 -13.98 -4.56 11.57
N LEU A 108 -13.08 -4.57 10.58
CA LEU A 108 -12.26 -5.73 10.22
C LEU A 108 -11.34 -6.19 11.36
N ARG A 109 -10.87 -5.25 12.20
CA ARG A 109 -10.08 -5.53 13.41
C ARG A 109 -10.82 -6.35 14.47
N ARG A 110 -12.15 -6.53 14.35
CA ARG A 110 -12.95 -7.39 15.24
C ARG A 110 -12.96 -8.85 14.80
N ARG A 111 -12.40 -9.16 13.63
CA ARG A 111 -12.29 -10.52 13.09
C ARG A 111 -11.09 -11.24 13.73
N SER A 112 -11.07 -12.56 13.64
CA SER A 112 -9.97 -13.36 14.19
C SER A 112 -8.66 -13.15 13.42
N THR A 113 -7.53 -13.42 14.07
CA THR A 113 -6.19 -13.37 13.46
C THR A 113 -6.09 -14.26 12.22
N ARG A 114 -6.71 -15.45 12.24
CA ARG A 114 -6.79 -16.34 11.06
C ARG A 114 -7.54 -15.70 9.88
N PHE A 115 -8.65 -15.00 10.14
CA PHE A 115 -9.36 -14.27 9.09
C PHE A 115 -8.48 -13.15 8.54
N GLY A 116 -7.81 -12.40 9.41
CA GLY A 116 -6.88 -11.36 9.01
C GLY A 116 -5.75 -11.89 8.14
N LEU A 117 -5.16 -13.04 8.48
CA LEU A 117 -4.10 -13.66 7.68
C LEU A 117 -4.59 -14.04 6.28
N ALA A 118 -5.80 -14.62 6.19
CA ALA A 118 -6.41 -14.92 4.91
C ALA A 118 -6.67 -13.66 4.07
N PHE A 119 -7.10 -12.57 4.73
CA PHE A 119 -7.24 -11.26 4.10
C PHE A 119 -5.90 -10.74 3.59
N ALA A 120 -4.86 -10.73 4.43
CA ALA A 120 -3.51 -10.28 4.07
C ALA A 120 -2.97 -11.06 2.86
N ALA A 121 -2.99 -12.39 2.91
CA ALA A 121 -2.54 -13.22 1.79
C ALA A 121 -3.31 -12.93 0.48
N SER A 122 -4.61 -12.66 0.57
CA SER A 122 -5.43 -12.29 -0.60
C SER A 122 -5.08 -10.90 -1.13
N PHE A 123 -4.84 -9.95 -0.23
CA PHE A 123 -4.45 -8.59 -0.55
C PHE A 123 -3.09 -8.54 -1.25
N GLU A 124 -2.07 -9.19 -0.68
CA GLU A 124 -0.73 -9.36 -1.26
C GLU A 124 -0.77 -10.02 -2.64
N THR A 125 -1.66 -11.01 -2.82
CA THR A 125 -1.84 -11.64 -4.13
C THR A 125 -2.34 -10.65 -5.18
N ILE A 126 -3.28 -9.77 -4.81
CA ILE A 126 -3.79 -8.72 -5.70
C ILE A 126 -2.71 -7.67 -5.97
N ALA A 127 -1.99 -7.23 -4.93
CA ALA A 127 -0.89 -6.28 -5.04
C ALA A 127 0.22 -6.78 -5.97
N PHE A 128 0.60 -8.06 -5.84
CA PHE A 128 1.53 -8.72 -6.76
C PHE A 128 1.03 -8.72 -8.20
N VAL A 129 -0.25 -9.07 -8.44
CA VAL A 129 -0.83 -9.05 -9.80
C VAL A 129 -0.82 -7.63 -10.37
N ALA A 130 -1.18 -6.62 -9.57
CA ALA A 130 -1.14 -5.22 -9.96
C ALA A 130 0.28 -4.79 -10.32
N ALA A 131 1.28 -5.14 -9.52
CA ALA A 131 2.68 -4.85 -9.78
C ALA A 131 3.16 -5.46 -11.10
N ARG A 132 2.84 -6.74 -11.37
CA ARG A 132 3.17 -7.38 -12.66
C ARG A 132 2.41 -6.78 -13.84
N TRP A 133 1.19 -6.29 -13.62
CA TRP A 133 0.40 -5.64 -14.65
C TRP A 133 0.97 -4.27 -15.04
N VAL A 134 1.38 -3.46 -14.04
CA VAL A 134 2.00 -2.13 -14.22
C VAL A 134 3.40 -2.26 -14.82
N ASP A 135 4.21 -3.23 -14.37
CA ASP A 135 5.55 -3.50 -14.93
C ASP A 135 5.52 -3.67 -16.46
N ARG A 136 4.49 -4.35 -16.98
CA ARG A 136 4.28 -4.54 -18.42
C ARG A 136 3.65 -3.33 -19.13
N ARG A 137 3.26 -2.29 -18.39
CA ARG A 137 2.49 -1.14 -18.88
C ARG A 137 3.01 0.20 -18.36
N GLN A 138 4.30 0.30 -18.02
CA GLN A 138 4.91 1.56 -17.60
C GLN A 138 4.70 2.72 -18.59
N ARG A 139 4.40 2.43 -19.86
CA ARG A 139 3.98 3.44 -20.85
C ARG A 139 2.75 4.27 -20.43
N LEU A 140 1.91 3.75 -19.53
CA LEU A 140 0.74 4.45 -18.99
C LEU A 140 1.14 5.55 -17.99
N LEU A 141 2.38 5.52 -17.48
CA LEU A 141 2.93 6.57 -16.61
C LEU A 141 3.68 7.64 -17.42
N ARG A 142 3.56 7.66 -18.75
CA ARG A 142 4.12 8.75 -19.56
C ARG A 142 3.37 10.04 -19.24
N GLY A 143 4.12 11.13 -19.11
CA GLY A 143 3.54 12.42 -18.71
C GLY A 143 3.08 12.49 -17.25
N ALA A 144 3.26 11.43 -16.45
CA ALA A 144 2.99 11.46 -15.03
C ALA A 144 3.99 12.36 -14.29
N ASP A 145 3.53 12.97 -13.19
CA ASP A 145 4.41 13.57 -12.19
C ASP A 145 5.45 12.52 -11.74
N PRO A 146 6.76 12.84 -11.84
CA PRO A 146 7.80 11.86 -11.60
C PRO A 146 7.87 11.43 -10.13
N THR A 147 7.52 12.29 -9.18
CA THR A 147 7.52 11.96 -7.75
C THR A 147 6.39 10.99 -7.44
N VAL A 148 5.18 11.26 -7.92
CA VAL A 148 4.03 10.36 -7.73
C VAL A 148 4.28 9.02 -8.42
N ALA A 149 4.73 9.01 -9.67
CA ALA A 149 5.08 7.79 -10.37
C ALA A 149 6.15 6.97 -9.60
N THR A 150 7.14 7.63 -9.00
CA THR A 150 8.16 6.97 -8.20
C THR A 150 7.59 6.36 -6.91
N LEU A 151 6.65 7.02 -6.22
CA LEU A 151 5.95 6.44 -5.06
C LEU A 151 5.31 5.09 -5.42
N PHE A 152 4.49 5.08 -6.48
CA PHE A 152 3.78 3.86 -6.88
C PHE A 152 4.73 2.78 -7.39
N LEU A 153 5.73 3.14 -8.22
CA LEU A 153 6.70 2.16 -8.73
C LEU A 153 7.59 1.57 -7.63
N TRP A 154 7.98 2.37 -6.64
CA TRP A 154 8.73 1.87 -5.48
C TRP A 154 7.90 0.85 -4.68
N HIS A 155 6.67 1.21 -4.31
CA HIS A 155 5.80 0.31 -3.56
C HIS A 155 5.55 -0.98 -4.36
N LEU A 156 5.10 -0.89 -5.62
CA LEU A 156 4.85 -2.06 -6.47
C LEU A 156 6.09 -2.93 -6.68
N ALA A 157 7.30 -2.36 -6.69
CA ALA A 157 8.53 -3.15 -6.76
C ALA A 157 8.73 -3.99 -5.49
N GLU A 158 8.43 -3.46 -4.30
CA GLU A 158 8.49 -4.19 -3.03
C GLU A 158 7.36 -5.23 -2.92
N GLU A 159 6.17 -4.97 -3.47
CA GLU A 159 5.09 -5.99 -3.59
C GLU A 159 5.52 -7.23 -4.40
N VAL A 160 6.42 -7.08 -5.36
CA VAL A 160 7.00 -8.23 -6.08
C VAL A 160 7.93 -9.05 -5.18
N GLU A 161 8.54 -8.44 -4.16
CA GLU A 161 9.36 -9.11 -3.16
C GLU A 161 8.48 -9.88 -2.15
N HIS A 162 7.26 -9.40 -1.85
CA HIS A 162 6.31 -9.99 -0.88
C HIS A 162 5.69 -11.33 -1.30
N LYS A 163 5.74 -11.71 -2.59
CA LYS A 163 5.11 -12.92 -3.20
C LYS A 163 5.32 -14.29 -2.52
N ARG A 164 6.20 -14.37 -1.51
CA ARG A 164 6.59 -15.61 -0.80
C ARG A 164 6.48 -15.49 0.71
N VAL A 165 5.96 -14.37 1.22
CA VAL A 165 5.83 -14.11 2.66
C VAL A 165 4.44 -14.50 3.14
#